data_AF-A0A524N7L2-F1
#
_entry.id   AF-A0A524N7L2-F1
#
_cell.length_a   1.000
_cell.length_b   1.000
_cell.length_c   1.000
_cell.angle_alpha   90.00
_cell.angle_beta   90.00
_cell.angle_gamma   90.00
#
_symmetry.space_group_name_H-M   'P 1'
#
loop_
_entity.id
_entity.type
_entity.pdbx_description
1 polymer ?
#
loop_
_entity_poly.entity_id
_entity_poly.type
_entity_poly.pdbx_seq_one_letter_code
_entity_poly.pdbx_strand_id
1 'polypeptide(L)' 'MSTYEIGAFEALEWAWNVLRTQENIGEADATSRIKDMLFKLGSGNPVDFKQQINEIRTLA' A
#
# COMPACT_ATOMS: atom_id res chain seq x y z
N MET A 1 -21.02 -8.02 -4.73
CA MET A 1 -19.88 -7.18 -4.34
C MET A 1 -19.16 -6.77 -5.60
N SER A 2 -19.19 -5.46 -5.87
CA SER A 2 -18.51 -4.88 -7.02
C SER A 2 -17.00 -4.96 -6.82
N THR A 3 -16.23 -5.24 -7.87
CA THR A 3 -14.75 -5.27 -7.86
C THR A 3 -14.11 -4.01 -7.28
N TYR A 4 -14.84 -2.89 -7.26
CA TYR A 4 -14.42 -1.62 -6.68
C TYR A 4 -14.37 -1.63 -5.13
N GLU A 5 -15.31 -2.32 -4.49
CA GLU A 5 -15.37 -2.44 -3.02
C GLU A 5 -14.22 -3.29 -2.49
N ILE A 6 -13.81 -4.30 -3.27
CA ILE A 6 -12.71 -5.21 -2.93
C ILE A 6 -11.37 -4.45 -2.91
N GLY A 7 -11.13 -3.57 -3.89
CA GLY A 7 -9.88 -2.79 -3.96
C GLY A 7 -9.69 -1.76 -2.85
N ALA A 8 -10.78 -1.20 -2.30
CA ALA A 8 -10.70 -0.23 -1.21
C ALA A 8 -10.22 -0.86 0.12
N PHE A 9 -10.68 -2.07 0.43
CA PHE A 9 -10.22 -2.81 1.60
C PHE A 9 -8.76 -3.25 1.47
N GLU A 10 -8.36 -3.73 0.29
CA GLU A 10 -6.97 -4.14 0.03
C GLU A 10 -6.01 -2.94 0.12
N ALA A 11 -6.44 -1.74 -0.30
CA ALA A 11 -5.68 -0.50 -0.13
C ALA A 11 -5.45 -0.12 1.34
N LEU A 12 -6.48 -0.28 2.18
CA LEU A 12 -6.38 -0.03 3.62
C LEU A 12 -5.48 -1.07 4.32
N GLU A 13 -5.61 -2.35 3.95
CA GLU A 13 -4.73 -3.41 4.45
C GLU A 13 -3.26 -3.13 4.07
N TRP A 14 -3.03 -2.71 2.83
CA TRP A 14 -1.70 -2.31 2.38
C TRP A 14 -1.14 -1.14 3.21
N ALA A 15 -1.91 -0.07 3.39
CA ALA A 15 -1.48 1.09 4.17
C ALA A 15 -1.16 0.72 5.63
N TRP A 16 -1.99 -0.13 6.24
CA TRP A 16 -1.74 -0.66 7.58
C TRP A 16 -0.42 -1.44 7.67
N ASN A 17 -0.13 -2.29 6.68
CA ASN A 17 1.13 -3.04 6.63
C ASN A 17 2.34 -2.09 6.49
N VAL A 18 2.26 -1.05 5.65
CA VAL A 18 3.33 -0.03 5.55
C VAL A 18 3.60 0.61 6.91
N LEU A 19 2.55 1.07 7.59
CA LEU A 19 2.67 1.72 8.91
C LEU A 19 3.23 0.76 9.96
N ARG A 20 2.86 -0.53 9.92
CA ARG A 20 3.44 -1.54 10.80
C ARG A 20 4.93 -1.78 10.57
N THR A 21 5.39 -1.69 9.32
CA THR A 21 6.81 -1.87 8.99
C THR A 21 7.65 -0.62 9.24
N GLN A 22 7.03 0.52 9.58
CA GLN A 22 7.74 1.80 9.77
C GLN A 22 8.83 1.73 10.86
N GLU A 23 8.67 0.86 11.87
CA GLU A 23 9.68 0.66 12.90
C GLU A 23 10.97 0.04 12.33
N ASN A 24 10.86 -0.73 11.25
CA ASN A 24 11.99 -1.39 10.58
C ASN A 24 12.58 -0.55 9.43
N ILE A 25 11.73 0.16 8.67
CA ILE A 25 12.14 0.92 7.47
C ILE A 25 12.28 2.43 7.71
N GLY A 26 11.80 2.95 8.84
CA GLY A 26 11.77 4.38 9.15
C GLY A 26 10.53 5.12 8.66
N GLU A 27 10.12 6.17 9.39
CA GLU A 27 8.92 6.97 9.12
C GLU A 27 8.96 7.68 7.76
N ALA A 28 10.14 8.17 7.35
CA ALA A 28 10.33 8.86 6.08
C ALA A 28 10.06 7.93 4.89
N ASP A 29 10.52 6.68 4.95
CA ASP A 29 10.34 5.68 3.91
C ASP A 29 8.89 5.20 3.83
N ALA A 30 8.25 4.99 4.98
CA ALA A 30 6.81 4.67 5.05
C ALA A 30 5.96 5.79 4.44
N THR A 31 6.28 7.05 4.74
CA THR A 31 5.59 8.23 4.20
C THR A 31 5.78 8.35 2.69
N SER A 32 7.00 8.13 2.18
CA SER A 32 7.26 8.16 0.74
C SER A 32 6.43 7.12 -0.01
N ARG A 33 6.38 5.88 0.51
CA ARG A 33 5.61 4.79 -0.09
C ARG A 33 4.11 5.11 -0.18
N ILE A 34 3.53 5.68 0.87
CA ILE A 34 2.12 6.11 0.87
C ILE A 34 1.87 7.18 -0.18
N LYS A 35 2.75 8.20 -0.28
CA LYS A 35 2.62 9.27 -1.29
C LYS A 35 2.71 8.72 -2.72
N ASP A 36 3.66 7.83 -2.97
CA ASP A 36 3.83 7.20 -4.28
C ASP A 36 2.60 6.37 -4.68
N MET A 37 2.00 5.65 -3.72
CA MET A 37 0.79 4.88 -3.95
C MET A 37 -0.40 5.77 -4.27
N LEU A 38 -0.61 6.86 -3.51
CA LEU A 38 -1.66 7.83 -3.79
C LEU A 38 -1.50 8.47 -5.16
N PHE A 39 -0.26 8.74 -5.59
CA PHE A 39 0.02 9.24 -6.94
C PHE A 39 -0.31 8.22 -8.03
N LYS A 40 0.03 6.93 -7.83
CA LYS A 40 -0.33 5.84 -8.75
C LYS A 40 -1.85 5.70 -8.90
N LEU A 41 -2.59 5.78 -7.80
CA LEU A 41 -4.05 5.73 -7.81
C LEU A 41 -4.65 6.96 -8.51
N GLY A 42 -4.15 8.16 -8.20
CA GLY A 42 -4.61 9.42 -8.82
C GLY A 42 -4.30 9.53 -10.32
N SER A 43 -3.31 8.79 -10.82
CA SER A 43 -2.99 8.71 -12.25
C SER A 43 -3.83 7.67 -13.01
N GLY A 44 -4.73 6.96 -12.32
CA GLY A 44 -5.58 5.94 -12.95
C GLY A 44 -4.84 4.64 -13.31
N ASN A 45 -3.62 4.45 -12.78
CA ASN A 45 -2.89 3.21 -12.98
C ASN A 45 -3.53 2.09 -12.15
N PRO A 46 -3.77 0.90 -12.73
CA PRO A 46 -4.23 -0.24 -11.95
C PRO A 46 -3.15 -0.64 -10.95
N VAL A 47 -3.56 -0.83 -9.69
CA VAL A 47 -2.69 -1.27 -8.60
C VAL A 47 -3.15 -2.64 -8.13
N ASP A 48 -2.24 -3.61 -8.12
CA ASP A 48 -2.44 -4.89 -7.45
C ASP A 48 -1.98 -4.79 -5.99
N PHE A 49 -2.93 -4.53 -5.09
CA PHE A 49 -2.64 -4.38 -3.66
C PHE A 49 -2.15 -5.69 -3.03
N LYS A 50 -2.54 -6.87 -3.53
CA LYS A 50 -2.06 -8.15 -3.01
C LYS A 50 -0.57 -8.31 -3.28
N GLN A 51 -0.13 -7.95 -4.49
CA GLN A 51 1.29 -7.93 -4.82
C GLN A 51 2.04 -6.94 -3.91
N GLN A 52 1.51 -5.74 -3.73
CA GLN A 52 2.15 -4.70 -2.92
C GLN A 52 2.24 -5.07 -1.43
N ILE A 53 1.23 -5.79 -0.89
CA ILE A 53 1.26 -6.34 0.48
C ILE A 53 2.36 -7.40 0.61
N ASN A 54 2.49 -8.30 -0.37
CA ASN A 54 3.54 -9.32 -0.36
C ASN A 54 4.94 -8.69 -0.38
N GLU A 55 5.15 -7.64 -1.18
CA GLU A 55 6.41 -6.89 -1.23
C GLU A 55 6.76 -6.28 0.14
N ILE A 56 5.79 -5.68 0.84
CA ILE A 56 6.02 -5.14 2.20
C ILE A 56 6.38 -6.25 3.19
N ARG A 57 5.71 -7.40 3.12
CA ARG A 57 5.99 -8.54 4.01
C ARG A 57 7.40 -9.11 3.83
N THR A 58 8.00 -8.95 2.65
CA THR A 58 9.42 -9.35 2.43
C THR A 58 10.43 -8.35 2.99
N LEU A 59 9.99 -7.13 3.33
CA LEU A 59 10.81 -6.06 3.91
C LEU A 59 10.67 -5.99 5.45
N ALA A 60 9.67 -6.66 6.01
CA ALA A 60 9.40 -6.74 7.44
C ALA A 60 10.31 -7.77 8.12
#